data_AF-A0A8J2ZR66-F1
#
_entry.id   AF-A0A8J2ZR66-F1
#
_cell.length_a   1.000
_cell.length_b   1.000
_cell.length_c   1.000
_cell.angle_alpha   90.00
_cell.angle_beta   90.00
_cell.angle_gamma   90.00
#
_symmetry.space_group_name_H-M   'P 1'
#
loop_
_entity.id
_entity.type
_entity.pdbx_description
1 polymer ?
#
loop_
_entity_poly.entity_id
_entity_poly.type
_entity_poly.pdbx_seq_one_letter_code
_entity_poly.pdbx_strand_id
1 'polypeptide(L)'
;MLIGGSREFAGYDITPNVQLAKEIANVTVRILPVLKDTHIIRTFAGLRPYTPDGLPIIGKTGEAEGLYIAAGHEGDGIASAPTTGKIIGGRLLGQLYEDPSLPDGEEEWNGKEIANNLALEAESLGVQIFTNTLVWSVKICEDKGEMMQRENTAQ
;
A
#
# COMPACT_ATOMS: atom_id res chain seq x y z
N MET A 1 19.56 7.67 11.49
CA MET A 1 19.73 6.29 11.01
C MET A 1 18.81 5.38 11.81
N LEU A 2 18.08 4.48 11.15
CA LEU A 2 17.23 3.48 11.78
C LEU A 2 17.84 2.10 11.50
N ILE A 3 17.97 1.28 12.54
CA ILE A 3 18.48 -0.09 12.43
C ILE A 3 17.56 -0.99 13.22
N GLY A 4 17.20 -2.13 12.65
CA GLY A 4 16.47 -3.14 13.39
C GLY A 4 15.61 -4.03 12.51
N GLY A 5 14.56 -4.53 13.14
CA GLY A 5 13.71 -5.59 12.65
C GLY A 5 13.89 -6.84 13.52
N SER A 6 13.02 -7.00 14.51
CA SER A 6 12.82 -8.26 15.23
C SER A 6 11.33 -8.58 15.25
N ARG A 7 11.01 -9.85 15.52
CA ARG A 7 9.63 -10.35 15.62
C ARG A 7 9.54 -11.20 16.87
N GLU A 8 8.52 -10.94 17.69
CA GLU A 8 8.25 -11.65 18.94
C GLU A 8 6.76 -11.95 19.03
N PHE A 9 6.40 -13.16 19.46
CA PHE A 9 5.03 -13.51 19.81
C PHE A 9 4.74 -13.09 21.27
N ALA A 10 4.66 -11.78 21.49
CA ALA A 10 4.48 -11.16 22.82
C ALA A 10 3.04 -10.63 23.06
N GLY A 11 2.08 -11.02 22.21
CA GLY A 11 0.71 -10.49 22.28
C GLY A 11 0.67 -9.00 21.95
N TYR A 12 0.10 -8.20 22.86
CA TYR A 12 -0.01 -6.74 22.71
C TYR A 12 1.09 -5.97 23.45
N ASP A 13 2.09 -6.64 24.01
CA ASP A 13 3.20 -5.97 24.68
C ASP A 13 4.09 -5.26 23.65
N ILE A 14 4.21 -3.94 23.82
CA ILE A 14 5.04 -3.06 22.99
C ILE A 14 6.28 -2.56 23.75
N THR A 15 6.62 -3.21 24.86
CA THR A 15 7.82 -2.90 25.63
C THR A 15 9.06 -3.32 24.83
N PRO A 16 10.01 -2.41 24.55
CA PRO A 16 11.22 -2.77 23.83
C PRO A 16 12.06 -3.80 24.57
N ASN A 17 12.36 -4.92 23.90
CA ASN A 17 13.24 -5.95 24.44
C ASN A 17 14.71 -5.50 24.37
N VAL A 18 15.30 -5.14 25.52
CA VAL A 18 16.70 -4.68 25.62
C VAL A 18 17.70 -5.74 25.15
N GLN A 19 17.40 -7.03 25.35
CA GLN A 19 18.28 -8.10 24.93
C GLN A 19 18.33 -8.21 23.40
N LEU A 20 17.18 -8.15 22.73
CA LEU A 20 17.13 -8.10 21.26
C LEU A 20 17.78 -6.84 20.70
N ALA A 21 17.61 -5.68 21.35
CA ALA A 21 18.27 -4.45 20.94
C ALA A 21 19.81 -4.59 20.97
N LYS A 22 20.36 -5.24 22.00
CA LYS A 22 21.81 -5.55 22.09
C LYS A 22 22.25 -6.49 20.99
N GLU A 23 21.46 -7.51 20.66
CA GLU A 23 21.78 -8.48 19.60
C GLU A 23 21.80 -7.82 18.22
N ILE A 24 20.79 -6.99 17.92
CA ILE A 24 20.73 -6.17 16.70
C ILE A 24 21.97 -5.26 16.62
N ALA A 25 22.32 -4.57 17.72
CA ALA A 25 23.49 -3.70 17.75
C ALA A 25 24.80 -4.48 17.50
N ASN A 26 24.96 -5.66 18.11
CA ASN A 26 26.12 -6.53 17.89
C ASN A 26 26.22 -6.99 16.43
N VAL A 27 25.10 -7.37 15.79
CA VAL A 27 25.06 -7.71 14.36
C VAL A 27 25.47 -6.50 13.52
N THR A 28 24.92 -5.34 13.85
CA THR A 28 25.16 -4.08 13.13
C THR A 28 26.64 -3.73 13.14
N VAL A 29 27.31 -3.75 14.30
CA VAL A 29 28.73 -3.40 14.40
C VAL A 29 29.62 -4.39 13.63
N ARG A 30 29.22 -5.66 13.51
CA ARG A 30 29.94 -6.63 12.65
C ARG A 30 29.85 -6.27 11.17
N ILE A 31 28.71 -5.76 10.72
CA ILE A 31 28.47 -5.40 9.31
C ILE A 31 29.03 -3.99 9.00
N LEU A 32 28.88 -3.06 9.95
CA LEU A 32 29.25 -1.65 9.85
C LEU A 32 30.12 -1.26 11.05
N PRO A 33 31.43 -1.59 11.05
CA PRO A 33 32.32 -1.35 12.20
C PRO A 33 32.45 0.12 12.60
N VAL A 34 32.23 1.05 11.67
CA VAL A 34 32.22 2.49 11.92
C VAL A 34 31.19 2.92 12.97
N LEU A 35 30.17 2.09 13.21
CA LEU A 35 29.10 2.37 14.18
C LEU A 35 29.44 1.94 15.61
N LYS A 36 30.62 1.35 15.88
CA LYS A 36 31.01 0.81 17.19
C LYS A 36 30.84 1.80 18.35
N ASP A 37 31.22 3.06 18.14
CA ASP A 37 31.20 4.10 19.17
C ASP A 37 29.95 5.00 19.08
N THR A 38 28.98 4.63 18.23
CA THR A 38 27.73 5.38 18.05
C THR A 38 26.74 5.06 19.17
N HIS A 39 26.03 6.08 19.65
CA HIS A 39 25.06 5.96 20.73
C HIS A 39 23.66 5.64 20.19
N ILE A 40 22.96 4.72 20.86
CA ILE A 40 21.54 4.46 20.61
C ILE A 40 20.73 5.54 21.34
N ILE A 41 20.03 6.39 20.58
CA ILE A 41 19.22 7.48 21.13
C ILE A 41 17.82 7.04 21.56
N ARG A 42 17.31 5.94 20.98
CA ARG A 42 15.95 5.42 21.21
C ARG A 42 15.82 3.98 20.73
N THR A 43 15.01 3.20 21.42
CA THR A 43 14.43 1.93 20.95
C THR A 43 12.90 2.03 21.02
N PHE A 44 12.22 1.28 20.16
CA PHE A 44 10.76 1.19 20.16
C PHE A 44 10.34 -0.19 19.66
N ALA A 45 9.16 -0.64 20.07
CA ALA A 45 8.49 -1.79 19.52
C ALA A 45 7.07 -1.39 19.09
N GLY A 46 6.46 -2.20 18.22
CA GLY A 46 5.14 -1.93 17.67
C GLY A 46 4.46 -3.22 17.24
N LEU A 47 3.13 -3.17 17.19
CA LEU A 47 2.32 -4.31 16.80
C LEU A 47 2.41 -4.53 15.28
N ARG A 48 2.55 -5.79 14.88
CA ARG A 48 2.59 -6.21 13.48
C ARG A 48 1.48 -7.24 13.27
N PRO A 49 0.26 -6.82 12.89
CA PRO A 49 -0.80 -7.76 12.56
C PRO A 49 -0.32 -8.61 11.39
N TYR A 50 -0.31 -9.92 11.57
CA TYR A 50 0.18 -10.89 10.60
C TYR A 50 -0.87 -11.99 10.42
N THR A 51 -0.78 -12.69 9.31
CA THR A 51 -1.57 -13.88 8.99
C THR A 51 -0.68 -15.11 8.93
N PRO A 52 -1.19 -16.31 9.21
CA PRO A 52 -0.39 -17.55 9.15
C PRO A 52 0.22 -17.85 7.77
N ASP A 53 -0.41 -17.38 6.70
CA ASP A 53 0.06 -17.53 5.31
C ASP A 53 0.95 -16.36 4.83
N GLY A 54 1.08 -15.31 5.65
CA GLY A 54 1.88 -14.12 5.32
C GLY A 54 1.23 -13.17 4.31
N LEU A 55 -0.02 -13.40 3.91
CA LEU A 55 -0.76 -12.54 2.98
C LEU A 55 -1.71 -11.60 3.74
N PRO A 56 -1.87 -10.33 3.33
CA PRO A 56 -2.81 -9.43 3.98
C PRO A 56 -4.26 -9.87 3.74
N ILE A 57 -5.12 -9.63 4.75
CA ILE A 57 -6.56 -9.82 4.65
C ILE A 57 -7.17 -8.53 4.10
N ILE A 58 -7.60 -8.56 2.84
CA ILE A 58 -8.19 -7.41 2.15
C ILE A 58 -9.50 -7.86 1.51
N GLY A 59 -10.65 -7.31 1.95
CA GLY A 59 -11.94 -7.70 1.37
C GLY A 59 -13.16 -7.34 2.21
N LYS A 60 -14.34 -7.77 1.75
CA LYS A 60 -15.61 -7.62 2.49
C LYS A 60 -15.64 -8.58 3.68
N THR A 61 -16.16 -8.13 4.82
CA THR A 61 -16.21 -8.98 6.04
C THR A 61 -17.46 -9.86 6.12
N GLY A 62 -18.47 -9.64 5.27
CA GLY A 62 -19.74 -10.36 5.30
C GLY A 62 -20.66 -10.01 6.48
N GLU A 63 -20.14 -9.31 7.50
CA GLU A 63 -20.87 -8.93 8.71
C GLU A 63 -21.83 -7.75 8.52
N ALA A 64 -21.50 -6.85 7.59
CA ALA A 64 -22.34 -5.71 7.24
C ALA A 64 -22.11 -5.27 5.79
N GLU A 65 -23.15 -4.70 5.17
CA GLU A 65 -23.02 -4.06 3.87
C GLU A 65 -22.07 -2.86 3.96
N GLY A 66 -21.18 -2.72 2.97
CA GLY A 66 -20.17 -1.65 2.95
C GLY A 66 -19.02 -1.82 3.93
N LEU A 67 -18.98 -2.89 4.74
CA LEU A 67 -17.87 -3.15 5.66
C LEU A 67 -16.74 -3.95 4.99
N TYR A 68 -15.54 -3.37 5.03
CA TYR A 68 -14.32 -3.97 4.49
C TYR A 68 -13.24 -4.06 5.56
N ILE A 69 -12.37 -5.06 5.41
CA ILE A 69 -11.14 -5.24 6.19
C ILE A 69 -9.93 -5.04 5.28
N ALA A 70 -8.90 -4.41 5.83
CA ALA A 70 -7.56 -4.29 5.24
C ALA A 70 -6.54 -4.37 6.39
N ALA A 71 -6.12 -5.58 6.73
CA ALA A 71 -5.24 -5.86 7.86
C ALA A 71 -4.26 -7.01 7.54
N GLY A 72 -3.35 -7.31 8.46
CA GLY A 72 -2.45 -8.47 8.32
C GLY A 72 -1.20 -8.22 7.47
N HIS A 73 -0.91 -6.97 7.10
CA HIS A 73 0.23 -6.60 6.24
C HIS A 73 1.61 -6.75 6.88
N GLU A 74 1.70 -7.16 8.15
CA GLU A 74 2.95 -7.42 8.87
C GLU A 74 3.95 -6.25 8.72
N GLY A 75 5.10 -6.49 8.09
CA GLY A 75 6.16 -5.52 7.81
C GLY A 75 6.05 -4.81 6.48
N ASP A 76 5.24 -5.36 5.59
CA ASP A 76 5.13 -4.88 4.21
C ASP A 76 4.05 -3.81 4.09
N GLY A 77 3.37 -3.49 5.21
CA GLY A 77 2.28 -2.50 5.24
C GLY A 77 2.64 -1.14 4.67
N ILE A 78 3.85 -0.63 4.91
CA ILE A 78 4.26 0.68 4.34
C ILE A 78 4.36 0.60 2.81
N ALA A 79 4.97 -0.47 2.28
CA ALA A 79 5.16 -0.65 0.85
C ALA A 79 3.85 -0.99 0.12
N SER A 80 2.98 -1.77 0.76
CA SER A 80 1.72 -2.27 0.21
C SER A 80 0.50 -1.39 0.50
N ALA A 81 0.63 -0.37 1.36
CA ALA A 81 -0.45 0.56 1.69
C ALA A 81 -1.06 1.27 0.46
N PRO A 82 -0.28 1.77 -0.53
CA PRO A 82 -0.86 2.41 -1.70
C PRO A 82 -1.73 1.45 -2.53
N THR A 83 -1.27 0.22 -2.74
CA THR A 83 -2.03 -0.81 -3.47
C THR A 83 -3.29 -1.22 -2.71
N THR A 84 -3.16 -1.46 -1.40
CA THR A 84 -4.30 -1.78 -0.53
C THR A 84 -5.34 -0.67 -0.53
N GLY A 85 -4.90 0.59 -0.43
CA GLY A 85 -5.76 1.76 -0.49
C GLY A 85 -6.51 1.88 -1.82
N LYS A 86 -5.85 1.59 -2.95
CA LYS A 86 -6.51 1.53 -4.26
C LYS A 86 -7.56 0.42 -4.34
N ILE A 87 -7.25 -0.78 -3.83
CA ILE A 87 -8.20 -1.90 -3.83
C ILE A 87 -9.44 -1.55 -2.99
N ILE A 88 -9.26 -1.11 -1.75
CA ILE A 88 -10.38 -0.77 -0.86
C ILE A 88 -11.15 0.45 -1.37
N GLY A 89 -10.44 1.52 -1.72
CA GLY A 89 -11.04 2.74 -2.25
C GLY A 89 -11.84 2.45 -3.52
N GLY A 90 -11.29 1.62 -4.41
CA GLY A 90 -12.01 1.18 -5.58
C GLY A 90 -13.30 0.44 -5.20
N ARG A 91 -13.22 -0.60 -4.38
CA ARG A 91 -14.39 -1.39 -3.98
C ARG A 91 -15.47 -0.56 -3.27
N LEU A 92 -15.08 0.42 -2.45
CA LEU A 92 -16.01 1.35 -1.79
C LEU A 92 -16.70 2.28 -2.79
N LEU A 93 -15.96 2.73 -3.80
CA LEU A 93 -16.45 3.64 -4.83
C LEU A 93 -17.14 2.90 -6.00
N GLY A 94 -17.41 1.60 -5.86
CA GLY A 94 -17.91 0.74 -6.93
C GLY A 94 -16.88 0.45 -8.03
N GLN A 95 -15.64 0.92 -7.89
CA GLN A 95 -14.54 0.67 -8.81
C GLN A 95 -14.04 -0.76 -8.69
N LEU A 96 -14.22 -1.53 -9.77
CA LEU A 96 -13.46 -2.76 -9.94
C LEU A 96 -11.99 -2.37 -10.08
N TYR A 97 -11.18 -2.89 -9.16
CA TYR A 97 -9.76 -3.03 -9.41
C TYR A 97 -9.63 -3.95 -10.64
N GLU A 98 -9.03 -3.43 -11.72
CA GLU A 98 -8.63 -4.22 -12.88
C GLU A 98 -7.75 -5.36 -12.37
N ASP A 99 -8.28 -6.57 -12.37
CA ASP A 99 -7.52 -7.75 -12.04
C ASP A 99 -6.59 -8.03 -13.23
N PRO A 100 -5.26 -7.90 -13.08
CA PRO A 100 -4.32 -8.10 -14.18
C PRO A 100 -4.33 -9.52 -14.75
N SER A 101 -5.04 -10.45 -14.10
CA SER A 101 -5.25 -11.82 -14.58
C SER A 101 -6.47 -11.98 -15.51
N LEU A 102 -7.30 -10.94 -15.69
CA LEU A 102 -8.42 -10.97 -16.63
C LEU A 102 -7.97 -10.64 -18.07
N PRO A 103 -8.67 -11.16 -19.10
CA PRO A 103 -8.34 -10.89 -20.50
C PRO A 103 -8.71 -9.47 -20.95
N ASP A 104 -7.90 -8.90 -21.85
CA ASP A 104 -8.16 -7.60 -22.49
C ASP A 104 -9.52 -7.57 -23.21
N GLY A 105 -10.33 -6.54 -22.97
CA GLY A 105 -11.53 -6.23 -23.77
C GLY A 105 -12.89 -6.56 -23.13
N GLU A 106 -12.93 -7.04 -21.88
CA GLU A 106 -14.16 -7.07 -21.08
C GLU A 106 -14.22 -5.90 -20.07
N GLU A 107 -14.06 -4.67 -20.57
CA GLU A 107 -14.01 -3.48 -19.72
C GLU A 107 -14.88 -2.35 -20.26
N GLU A 108 -15.97 -2.04 -19.56
CA GLU A 108 -16.55 -0.71 -19.60
C GLU A 108 -17.10 -0.35 -18.22
N TRP A 109 -16.33 0.45 -17.46
CA TRP A 109 -16.81 0.99 -16.19
C TRP A 109 -16.17 2.37 -15.89
N ASN A 110 -17.00 3.42 -15.84
CA ASN A 110 -16.54 4.81 -15.66
C ASN A 110 -16.43 5.19 -14.17
N GLY A 111 -15.29 4.84 -13.58
CA GLY A 111 -15.12 4.98 -12.13
C GLY A 111 -14.99 6.34 -11.53
N LYS A 112 -14.73 7.33 -12.36
CA LYS A 112 -14.69 8.71 -11.95
C LYS A 112 -16.10 9.24 -11.66
N GLU A 113 -17.06 8.88 -12.50
CA GLU A 113 -18.45 9.33 -12.36
C GLU A 113 -19.09 8.78 -11.08
N ILE A 114 -18.92 7.49 -10.81
CA ILE A 114 -19.51 6.85 -9.64
C ILE A 114 -18.82 7.31 -8.35
N ALA A 115 -17.51 7.49 -8.36
CA ALA A 115 -16.80 8.07 -7.21
C ALA A 115 -17.27 9.48 -6.88
N ASN A 116 -17.57 10.30 -7.90
CA ASN A 116 -18.14 11.62 -7.70
C ASN A 116 -19.56 11.55 -7.11
N ASN A 117 -20.40 10.63 -7.61
CA ASN A 117 -21.75 10.45 -7.08
C ASN A 117 -21.76 9.98 -5.61
N LEU A 118 -20.86 9.07 -5.24
CA LEU A 118 -20.72 8.60 -3.86
C LEU A 118 -20.12 9.65 -2.93
N ALA A 119 -19.21 10.50 -3.43
CA ALA A 119 -18.74 11.65 -2.67
C ALA A 119 -19.87 12.63 -2.36
N LEU A 120 -20.75 12.91 -3.34
CA LEU A 120 -21.94 13.75 -3.15
C LEU A 120 -22.93 13.12 -2.15
N GLU A 121 -23.15 11.81 -2.23
CA GLU A 121 -24.01 11.09 -1.29
C GLU A 121 -23.42 11.13 0.13
N ALA A 122 -22.13 10.86 0.28
CA ALA A 122 -21.44 10.95 1.57
C ALA A 122 -21.50 12.37 2.16
N GLU A 123 -21.32 13.40 1.34
CA GLU A 123 -21.49 14.80 1.76
C GLU A 123 -22.90 15.08 2.28
N SER A 124 -23.93 14.51 1.63
CA SER A 124 -25.32 14.62 2.09
C SER A 124 -25.56 13.94 3.45
N LEU A 125 -24.72 12.96 3.81
CA LEU A 125 -24.71 12.26 5.09
C LEU A 125 -23.77 12.91 6.12
N GLY A 126 -23.13 14.04 5.79
CA GLY A 126 -22.18 14.74 6.66
C GLY A 126 -20.79 14.10 6.72
N VAL A 127 -20.47 13.21 5.78
CA VAL A 127 -19.18 12.51 5.66
C VAL A 127 -18.40 13.10 4.48
N GLN A 128 -17.19 13.61 4.73
CA GLN A 128 -16.33 14.15 3.68
C GLN A 128 -15.41 13.07 3.10
N ILE A 129 -15.50 12.81 1.80
CA ILE A 129 -14.63 11.89 1.07
C ILE A 129 -13.67 12.70 0.18
N PHE A 130 -12.37 12.63 0.46
CA PHE A 130 -11.35 13.33 -0.33
C PHE A 130 -10.97 12.52 -1.58
N THR A 131 -11.69 12.73 -2.67
CA THR A 131 -11.49 12.00 -3.95
C THR A 131 -10.32 12.51 -4.80
N ASN A 132 -9.61 13.56 -4.38
CA ASN A 132 -8.58 14.25 -5.17
C ASN A 132 -7.14 14.14 -4.61
N THR A 133 -6.88 13.20 -3.70
CA THR A 133 -5.62 13.16 -2.90
C THR A 133 -4.54 12.22 -3.47
N LEU A 134 -4.69 11.68 -4.69
CA LEU A 134 -3.70 10.77 -5.26
C LEU A 134 -2.69 11.52 -6.16
N VAL A 135 -1.41 11.29 -5.85
CA VAL A 135 -0.24 11.77 -6.58
C VAL A 135 -0.19 11.16 -8.00
N TRP A 136 0.30 11.97 -8.93
CA TRP A 136 0.20 11.91 -10.38
C TRP A 136 0.65 10.62 -11.09
N SER A 137 0.09 10.48 -12.30
CA SER A 137 0.36 9.50 -13.37
C SER A 137 1.83 9.17 -13.59
N VAL A 138 2.16 7.87 -13.66
CA VAL A 138 3.36 7.36 -14.30
C VAL A 138 3.02 7.04 -15.75
N LYS A 139 3.56 7.80 -16.72
CA LYS A 139 3.55 7.39 -18.12
C LYS A 139 4.66 6.37 -18.32
N ILE A 140 4.29 5.11 -18.55
CA ILE A 140 5.20 4.13 -19.14
C ILE A 140 5.12 4.35 -20.65
N CYS A 141 6.19 4.87 -21.24
CA CYS A 141 6.32 5.01 -22.68
C CYS A 141 6.77 3.65 -23.23
N GLU A 142 5.87 2.89 -23.86
CA GLU A 142 6.29 1.78 -24.72
C GLU A 142 6.83 2.37 -26.02
N ASP A 143 8.14 2.34 -26.17
CA ASP A 143 8.80 2.61 -27.45
C ASP A 143 8.64 1.37 -28.33
N LYS A 144 7.57 1.33 -29.12
CA LYS A 144 7.42 0.38 -30.23
C LYS A 144 7.58 1.18 -31.52
N GLY A 145 8.79 1.12 -32.06
CA GLY A 145 9.07 1.63 -33.39
C GLY A 145 8.20 0.92 -34.41
N GLU A 146 7.46 1.70 -35.20
CA GLU A 146 7.12 1.38 -36.57
C GLU A 146 6.76 2.66 -37.35
N MET A 147 7.20 2.65 -38.61
CA MET A 147 7.29 3.78 -39.53
C MET A 147 5.95 4.47 -39.84
N MET A 148 5.89 5.80 -39.70
CA MET A 148 4.97 6.63 -40.48
C MET A 148 5.73 7.29 -41.64
N GLN A 149 5.58 6.73 -42.85
CA GLN A 149 5.63 7.54 -44.07
C GLN A 149 4.22 8.01 -44.39
N ARG A 150 4.05 9.32 -44.53
CA ARG A 150 3.13 10.04 -45.45
C ARG A 150 3.28 11.54 -45.19
N GLU A 151 4.23 12.17 -45.85
CA GLU A 151 4.10 13.59 -46.22
C GLU A 151 3.50 13.65 -47.61
N ASN A 152 2.37 14.33 -47.72
CA ASN A 152 1.72 14.67 -48.97
C ASN A 152 1.63 16.20 -48.98
N THR A 153 2.63 16.85 -49.59
CA THR A 153 2.53 18.27 -49.95
C THR A 153 2.90 18.38 -51.42
N ALA A 154 1.85 18.59 -52.22
CA ALA A 154 1.98 19.17 -53.53
C ALA A 154 2.36 20.64 -53.37
N GLN A 155 3.33 21.06 -54.19
CA GLN A 155 3.89 22.40 -54.40
C GLN A 155 4.83 22.97 -53.34
#